data_AF-A0A0F9P6R6-F1
#
_entry.id   AF-A0A0F9P6R6-F1
#
_cell.length_a   1.000
_cell.length_b   1.000
_cell.length_c   1.000
_cell.angle_alpha   90.00
_cell.angle_beta   90.00
_cell.angle_gamma   90.00
#
_symmetry.space_group_name_H-M   'P 1'
#
loop_
_entity.id
_entity.type
_entity.pdbx_description
1 polymer ?
#
loop_
_entity_poly.entity_id
_entity_poly.type
_entity_poly.pdbx_seq_one_letter_code
_entity_poly.pdbx_strand_id
1 'polypeptide(L)' 'SLQEGSTVNHTRFGRGKVLKMEGAGNDKKAEIQFEKGDIKKLLLRFAKLEVITSE' A
#
# COMPACT_ATOMS: atom_id res chain seq x y z
N SER A 1 -7.31 9.23 2.94
CA SER A 1 -7.80 8.11 2.08
C SER A 1 -6.60 7.34 1.56
N LEU A 2 -6.73 6.04 1.26
CA LEU A 2 -5.62 5.31 0.61
C LEU A 2 -5.66 5.54 -0.91
N GLN A 3 -4.60 6.15 -1.44
CA GLN A 3 -4.45 6.50 -2.86
C GLN A 3 -2.99 6.39 -3.31
N GLU A 4 -2.75 6.54 -4.61
CA GLU A 4 -1.40 6.65 -5.15
C GLU A 4 -0.67 7.83 -4.49
N GLY A 5 0.61 7.63 -4.15
CA GLY A 5 1.39 8.59 -3.37
C GLY A 5 1.23 8.48 -1.85
N SER A 6 0.20 7.80 -1.34
CA SER A 6 0.03 7.61 0.11
C SER A 6 1.22 6.90 0.74
N THR A 7 1.63 7.34 1.92
CA THR A 7 2.62 6.64 2.73
C THR A 7 1.90 5.74 3.73
N VAL A 8 2.32 4.48 3.78
CA VAL A 8 1.70 3.45 4.60
C VAL A 8 2.73 2.72 5.46
N ASN A 9 2.26 2.09 6.53
CA ASN A 9 3.03 1.12 7.31
C ASN A 9 2.36 -0.26 7.22
N HIS A 10 3.18 -1.29 7.05
CA HIS A 10 2.76 -2.69 7.08
C HIS A 10 3.55 -3.43 8.15
N THR A 11 2.88 -4.24 8.98
CA THR A 11 3.50 -4.94 10.13
C THR A 11 4.71 -5.80 9.75
N ARG A 12 4.69 -6.44 8.58
CA ARG A 12 5.78 -7.28 8.06
C ARG A 12 6.85 -6.52 7.25
N PHE A 13 6.44 -5.50 6.51
CA PHE A 13 7.30 -4.89 5.47
C PHE A 13 7.82 -3.51 5.88
N GLY A 14 7.25 -2.92 6.94
CA GLY A 14 7.57 -1.57 7.39
C GLY A 14 6.88 -0.50 6.55
N ARG A 15 7.51 0.67 6.47
CA ARG A 15 7.01 1.82 5.73
C ARG A 15 7.18 1.66 4.23
N GLY A 16 6.23 2.19 3.48
CA GLY A 16 6.28 2.21 2.02
C GLY A 16 5.37 3.27 1.41
N LYS A 17 5.63 3.56 0.13
CA LYS A 17 4.85 4.49 -0.68
C LYS A 17 4.01 3.72 -1.69
N VAL A 18 2.71 4.02 -1.75
CA VAL A 18 1.83 3.48 -2.79
C VAL A 18 2.23 4.07 -4.13
N LEU A 19 2.65 3.21 -5.06
CA LEU A 19 2.99 3.61 -6.42
C LEU A 19 1.78 3.58 -7.34
N LYS A 20 0.94 2.55 -7.20
CA LYS A 20 -0.20 2.32 -8.08
C LYS A 20 -1.35 1.65 -7.36
N MET A 21 -2.57 2.00 -7.74
CA MET A 21 -3.80 1.36 -7.27
C MET A 21 -4.54 0.73 -8.45
N GLU A 22 -4.97 -0.51 -8.32
CA GLU A 22 -5.71 -1.21 -9.39
C GLU A 22 -6.83 -2.10 -8.83
N GLY A 23 -7.77 -2.47 -9.69
CA GLY A 23 -8.95 -3.25 -9.32
C GLY A 23 -10.03 -2.44 -8.61
N ALA A 24 -11.13 -3.11 -8.28
CA ALA A 24 -12.31 -2.50 -7.68
C ALA A 24 -12.90 -3.40 -6.59
N GLY A 25 -13.67 -2.79 -5.69
CA GLY A 25 -14.33 -3.49 -4.59
C GLY A 25 -13.37 -4.36 -3.78
N ASN A 26 -13.70 -5.65 -3.66
CA ASN A 26 -12.92 -6.59 -2.89
C ASN A 26 -11.55 -6.90 -3.53
N ASP A 27 -11.39 -6.76 -4.83
CA ASP A 27 -10.16 -7.13 -5.54
C ASP A 27 -9.20 -5.94 -5.74
N LYS A 28 -9.46 -4.84 -5.02
CA LYS A 28 -8.58 -3.67 -5.02
C LYS A 28 -7.20 -4.03 -4.47
N LYS A 29 -6.17 -3.66 -5.21
CA LYS A 29 -4.76 -3.91 -4.92
C LYS A 29 -3.98 -2.60 -4.91
N ALA A 30 -2.90 -2.59 -4.14
CA ALA A 30 -1.88 -1.54 -4.18
C ALA A 30 -0.53 -2.15 -4.51
N GLU A 31 0.19 -1.51 -5.43
CA GLU A 31 1.62 -1.71 -5.62
C GLU A 31 2.35 -0.72 -4.72
N ILE A 32 3.17 -1.22 -3.80
CA ILE A 32 3.82 -0.44 -2.75
C ILE A 32 5.32 -0.69 -2.81
N GLN A 33 6.09 0.39 -2.86
CA GLN A 33 7.54 0.35 -2.68
C GLN A 33 7.86 0.55 -1.20
N PHE A 34 8.41 -0.46 -0.56
CA PHE A 34 8.83 -0.41 0.84
C PHE A 34 10.27 0.11 0.95
N GLU A 35 10.60 0.73 2.08
CA GLU A 35 11.91 1.36 2.32
C GLU A 35 13.10 0.39 2.17
N LYS A 36 12.88 -0.92 2.32
CA LYS A 36 13.90 -1.96 2.07
C LYS A 36 14.22 -2.19 0.58
N GLY A 37 13.55 -1.46 -0.33
CA GLY A 37 13.71 -1.56 -1.78
C GLY A 37 12.78 -2.58 -2.44
N ASP A 38 12.06 -3.39 -1.66
CA ASP A 38 11.06 -4.32 -2.16
C ASP A 38 9.83 -3.61 -2.72
N ILE A 39 9.39 -3.98 -3.92
CA ILE A 39 8.06 -3.66 -4.43
C ILE A 39 7.14 -4.86 -4.22
N LYS A 40 5.99 -4.66 -3.58
CA LYS A 40 4.97 -5.71 -3.40
C LYS A 40 3.61 -5.25 -3.90
N LYS A 41 2.84 -6.19 -4.45
CA LYS A 41 1.43 -6.01 -4.78
C LYS A 41 0.57 -6.68 -3.72
N LEU A 42 -0.23 -5.90 -3.00
CA LEU A 42 -1.04 -6.40 -1.89
C LEU A 42 -2.53 -6.20 -2.17
N LEU A 43 -3.33 -7.24 -1.94
CA LEU A 43 -4.79 -7.17 -1.88
C LEU A 43 -5.19 -6.40 -0.62
N LEU A 44 -5.85 -5.26 -0.80
CA LEU A 44 -6.09 -4.30 0.28
C LEU A 44 -6.94 -4.89 1.43
N ARG A 45 -7.89 -5.76 1.11
CA ARG A 45 -8.72 -6.46 2.10
C ARG A 45 -7.93 -7.32 3.09
N PHE A 46 -6.71 -7.73 2.72
CA PHE A 46 -5.86 -8.57 3.58
C PHE A 46 -4.60 -7.85 4.06
N ALA A 47 -4.24 -6.72 3.44
CA ALA A 47 -2.97 -6.06 3.66
C ALA A 47 -2.84 -5.38 5.03
N LYS A 48 -3.95 -5.07 5.72
CA LYS A 48 -3.95 -4.41 7.05
C LYS A 48 -2.94 -3.24 7.12
N LEU A 49 -3.01 -2.35 6.13
CA LEU A 49 -2.13 -1.19 6.03
C LEU A 49 -2.62 -0.08 6.97
N GLU A 50 -1.68 0.56 7.64
CA GLU A 50 -1.91 1.81 8.35
C GLU A 50 -1.49 2.96 7.44
N VAL A 51 -2.38 3.93 7.17
CA VAL A 51 -2.04 5.11 6.37
C VAL A 51 -1.43 6.16 7.28
N ILE A 52 -0.18 6.55 7.00
CA ILE A 52 0.56 7.56 7.77
C ILE A 52 0.23 8.96 7.24
N THR A 53 0.35 9.14 5.93
CA THR A 53 0.04 10.40 5.24
C THR A 53 -0.64 10.12 3.91
N SER A 54 -1.66 10.93 3.62
CA SER A 54 -2.29 11.03 2.31
C SER A 54 -2.24 12.49 1.91
N GLU A 55 -1.39 12.82 0.95
CA GLU A 55 -1.41 14.11 0.23
C GLU A 55 -2.57 14.13 -0.77
#